data_AF-A0A023F0F1-F1
#
_entry.id   AF-A0A023F0F1-F1
#
_cell.length_a   1.000
_cell.length_b   1.000
_cell.length_c   1.000
_cell.angle_alpha   90.00
_cell.angle_beta   90.00
_cell.angle_gamma   90.00
#
_symmetry.space_group_name_H-M   'P 1'
#
loop_
_entity.id
_entity.type
_entity.pdbx_description
1 polymer ?
#
loop_
_entity_poly.entity_id
_entity_poly.type
_entity_poly.pdbx_seq_one_letter_code
_entity_poly.pdbx_strand_id
1 'polypeptide(L)'
;KANQIVQGDSDGSLSMWDLKARSSKQVNTNRGAIRYLRFAPGKINLKLIILYADGLDIANLKQNTYEKISQLKWGRENSRIVDVDWANANYPVIATEDGWIRVLDISLTKSSSPIQQYQFKDVIRCPSLLPPKLLSKMHFLLCTQYWKLVPSYEVFSAKDGISEQDLPNVNAQLKLLNLGPGFADLNIAEKCLRVSRALGDWYGVDLWTVAIYYLEVAAAETNSSKQQTSVKSETTSVDLKRTNKYPHIEPLDTCYDYLADPYSYQKLQLERVSVHEWKRGDYKHTQNVVEKLVLLGEMDRAVQLLLETDIDNPNYYSDAIKACLVATIQKTGAAQSTIKLVATNLIANGKIWEGVQLLCLIGKGLDGCRYLVSYGMWESAVWLAKSVLLPAETLEVMIKYADQLVAKGDRFAAILILISQSQFEKALEMLYNQHQVLIASLLLMSCQHYRVNISHHLINAIYSSLMDYLLSVGNHEAARGLADQLKLKE
;
A
#
# COMPACT_ATOMS: atom_id res chain seq x y z
N LYS A 1 26.17 -38.73 16.85
CA LYS A 1 26.77 -37.95 15.72
C LYS A 1 28.19 -38.46 15.46
N ALA A 2 28.59 -38.72 14.21
CA ALA A 2 29.93 -39.24 13.87
C ALA A 2 30.37 -40.44 14.75
N ASN A 3 29.50 -41.44 14.91
CA ASN A 3 29.69 -42.63 15.76
C ASN A 3 29.81 -42.37 17.28
N GLN A 4 29.60 -41.13 17.73
CA GLN A 4 29.46 -40.81 19.15
C GLN A 4 27.99 -40.74 19.59
N ILE A 5 27.69 -41.35 20.74
CA ILE A 5 26.42 -41.23 21.46
C ILE A 5 26.70 -40.53 22.78
N VAL A 6 25.83 -39.60 23.18
CA VAL A 6 25.92 -38.89 24.45
C VAL A 6 24.56 -38.93 25.12
N GLN A 7 24.57 -39.25 26.40
CA GLN A 7 23.39 -39.21 27.29
C GLN A 7 23.73 -38.37 28.51
N GLY A 8 22.74 -37.60 28.97
CA GLY A 8 22.82 -36.86 30.22
C GLY A 8 21.78 -37.37 31.20
N ASP A 9 22.16 -37.43 32.47
CA ASP A 9 21.28 -37.91 33.55
C ASP A 9 20.85 -36.76 34.49
N SER A 10 19.90 -37.05 35.39
CA SER A 10 19.36 -36.09 36.37
C SER A 10 20.40 -35.60 37.38
N ASP A 11 21.50 -36.33 37.54
CA ASP A 11 22.57 -36.00 38.49
C ASP A 11 23.68 -35.13 37.85
N GLY A 12 23.48 -34.66 36.62
CA GLY A 12 24.45 -33.80 35.92
C GLY A 12 25.63 -34.56 35.31
N SER A 13 25.53 -35.89 35.21
CA SER A 13 26.53 -36.76 34.60
C SER A 13 26.29 -36.94 33.11
N LEU A 14 27.36 -36.90 32.31
CA LEU A 14 27.38 -37.17 30.88
C LEU A 14 28.03 -38.53 30.62
N SER A 15 27.28 -39.43 30.01
CA SER A 15 27.76 -40.71 29.50
C SER A 15 28.03 -40.60 28.01
N MET A 16 29.28 -40.83 27.60
CA MET A 16 29.75 -40.70 26.23
C MET A 16 30.22 -42.07 25.71
N TRP A 17 29.74 -42.47 24.54
CA TRP A 17 30.13 -43.71 23.89
C TRP A 17 30.72 -43.41 22.51
N ASP A 18 31.91 -43.94 22.24
CA ASP A 18 32.51 -43.99 20.92
C ASP A 18 32.32 -45.40 20.35
N LEU A 19 31.42 -45.55 19.38
CA LEU A 19 31.10 -46.83 18.77
C LEU A 19 32.24 -47.39 17.92
N LYS A 20 33.12 -46.51 17.39
CA LYS A 20 34.27 -46.93 16.57
C LYS A 20 35.39 -47.46 17.46
N ALA A 21 35.69 -46.76 18.55
CA ALA A 21 36.70 -47.18 19.52
C ALA A 21 36.19 -48.24 20.51
N ARG A 22 34.87 -48.51 20.52
CA ARG A 22 34.18 -49.38 21.50
C ARG A 22 34.52 -49.00 22.94
N SER A 23 34.62 -47.70 23.20
CA SER A 23 34.97 -47.15 24.50
C SER A 23 33.81 -46.33 25.06
N SER A 24 33.54 -46.46 26.36
CA SER A 24 32.65 -45.58 27.10
C SER A 24 33.44 -44.72 28.09
N LYS A 25 32.97 -43.49 28.31
CA LYS A 25 33.51 -42.59 29.32
C LYS A 25 32.36 -41.84 29.97
N GLN A 26 32.41 -41.72 31.29
CA GLN A 26 31.47 -40.91 32.05
C GLN A 26 32.19 -39.69 32.61
N VAL A 27 31.56 -38.52 32.49
CA VAL A 27 32.09 -37.25 32.99
C VAL A 27 31.01 -36.55 33.78
N ASN A 28 31.33 -36.13 35.00
CA ASN A 28 30.44 -35.27 35.77
C ASN A 28 30.65 -33.81 35.33
N THR A 29 29.55 -33.11 35.00
CA THR A 29 29.61 -31.70 34.62
C THR A 29 29.68 -30.76 35.82
N ASN A 30 29.58 -31.31 37.05
CA ASN A 30 29.54 -30.57 38.32
C ASN A 30 28.41 -29.52 38.36
N ARG A 31 27.33 -29.79 37.62
CA ARG A 31 26.10 -28.99 37.51
C ARG A 31 24.91 -29.87 37.91
N GLY A 32 23.73 -29.26 38.03
CA GLY A 32 22.49 -29.98 38.32
C GLY A 32 21.97 -30.79 37.12
N ALA A 33 20.70 -31.19 37.20
CA ALA A 33 20.04 -32.01 36.17
C ALA A 33 20.17 -31.45 34.74
N ILE A 34 20.59 -32.32 33.82
CA ILE A 34 20.66 -32.02 32.39
C ILE A 34 19.25 -32.16 31.81
N ARG A 35 18.73 -31.05 31.28
CA ARG A 35 17.39 -31.00 30.66
C ARG A 35 17.43 -31.31 29.18
N TYR A 36 18.47 -30.85 28.49
CA TYR A 36 18.56 -30.95 27.05
C TYR A 36 19.99 -31.02 26.55
N LEU A 37 20.21 -31.76 25.46
CA LEU A 37 21.50 -31.97 24.81
C LEU A 37 21.34 -31.85 23.30
N ARG A 38 22.16 -31.01 22.66
CA ARG A 38 22.14 -30.89 21.20
C ARG A 38 23.51 -30.64 20.60
N PHE A 39 23.90 -31.50 19.67
CA PHE A 39 25.13 -31.30 18.89
C PHE A 39 24.98 -30.11 17.95
N ALA A 40 26.02 -29.29 17.86
CA ALA A 40 26.14 -28.24 16.85
C ALA A 40 26.03 -28.83 15.44
N PRO A 41 25.68 -28.07 14.39
CA PRO A 41 25.64 -28.59 13.02
C PRO A 41 27.05 -28.91 12.45
N GLY A 42 27.11 -29.80 11.44
CA GLY A 42 28.31 -30.17 10.67
C GLY A 42 28.86 -31.58 10.95
N LYS A 43 29.18 -32.39 9.93
CA LYS A 43 29.44 -33.84 10.05
C LYS A 43 30.48 -34.24 11.12
N ILE A 44 31.57 -33.48 11.25
CA ILE A 44 32.71 -33.79 12.15
C ILE A 44 32.69 -32.91 13.42
N ASN A 45 31.74 -31.98 13.53
CA ASN A 45 31.68 -31.05 14.65
C ASN A 45 31.09 -31.74 15.89
N LEU A 46 31.88 -31.85 16.95
CA LEU A 46 31.50 -32.49 18.21
C LEU A 46 31.23 -31.48 19.33
N LYS A 47 30.99 -30.21 18.99
CA LYS A 47 30.44 -29.24 19.94
C LYS A 47 29.03 -29.64 20.36
N LEU A 48 28.73 -29.45 21.63
CA LEU A 48 27.51 -29.86 22.31
C LEU A 48 27.02 -28.70 23.17
N ILE A 49 25.75 -28.30 23.01
CA ILE A 49 25.06 -27.44 23.97
C ILE A 49 24.39 -28.34 25.01
N ILE A 50 24.50 -27.94 26.26
CA ILE A 50 23.91 -28.61 27.42
C ILE A 50 23.06 -27.59 28.16
N LEU A 51 21.75 -27.85 28.27
CA LEU A 51 20.82 -27.01 29.03
C LEU A 51 20.62 -27.59 30.43
N TYR A 52 20.77 -26.74 31.43
CA TYR A 52 20.51 -27.01 32.83
C TYR A 52 19.29 -26.21 33.31
N ALA A 53 18.89 -26.41 34.57
CA ALA A 53 17.83 -25.61 35.18
C ALA A 53 18.22 -24.13 35.41
N ASP A 54 19.51 -23.86 35.58
CA ASP A 54 20.09 -22.57 35.98
C ASP A 54 20.98 -21.96 34.88
N GLY A 55 20.85 -22.40 33.63
CA GLY A 55 21.57 -21.87 32.48
C GLY A 55 22.03 -22.95 31.51
N LEU A 56 23.08 -22.66 30.74
CA LEU A 56 23.58 -23.57 29.70
C LEU A 56 25.11 -23.58 29.63
N ASP A 57 25.67 -24.70 29.18
CA ASP A 57 27.09 -24.86 28.89
C ASP A 57 27.29 -25.26 27.43
N ILE A 58 28.44 -24.88 26.86
CA ILE A 58 28.91 -25.40 25.59
C ILE A 58 30.17 -26.20 25.85
N ALA A 59 30.20 -27.43 25.36
CA ALA A 59 31.33 -28.34 25.46
C ALA A 59 31.75 -28.84 24.08
N ASN A 60 32.98 -29.33 23.98
CA ASN A 60 33.54 -30.00 22.82
C ASN A 60 33.94 -31.42 23.20
N LEU A 61 33.52 -32.40 22.39
CA LEU A 61 33.75 -33.82 22.65
C LEU A 61 34.82 -34.46 21.75
N LYS A 62 35.83 -33.67 21.37
CA LYS A 62 36.95 -34.18 20.56
C LYS A 62 37.64 -35.32 21.31
N GLN A 63 38.07 -36.35 20.58
CA GLN A 63 38.83 -37.50 21.12
C GLN A 63 38.18 -38.19 22.35
N ASN A 64 36.85 -38.19 22.43
CA ASN A 64 36.10 -38.77 23.55
C ASN A 64 36.48 -38.14 24.92
N THR A 65 36.93 -36.87 24.91
CA THR A 65 37.19 -36.07 26.11
C THR A 65 36.19 -34.92 26.18
N TYR A 66 35.67 -34.65 27.38
CA TYR A 66 34.81 -33.51 27.63
C TYR A 66 35.66 -32.26 27.89
N GLU A 67 35.56 -31.27 27.01
CA GLU A 67 36.18 -29.96 27.17
C GLU A 67 35.10 -28.89 27.23
N LYS A 68 34.91 -28.23 28.39
CA LYS A 68 33.98 -27.11 28.50
C LYS A 68 34.56 -25.87 27.81
N ILE A 69 33.84 -25.35 26.81
CA ILE A 69 34.21 -24.14 26.06
C ILE A 69 33.74 -22.89 26.80
N SER A 70 32.45 -22.86 27.18
CA SER A 70 31.83 -21.69 27.78
C SER A 70 30.65 -22.10 28.65
N GLN A 71 30.27 -21.18 29.55
CA GLN A 71 29.19 -21.39 30.50
C GLN A 71 28.42 -20.08 30.68
N LEU A 72 27.10 -20.18 30.66
CA LEU A 72 26.18 -19.10 30.94
C LEU A 72 25.31 -19.48 32.14
N LYS A 73 25.41 -18.69 33.20
CA LYS A 73 24.48 -18.75 34.32
C LYS A 73 23.27 -17.90 33.98
N TRP A 74 22.08 -18.49 34.07
CA TRP A 74 20.82 -17.82 33.78
C TRP A 74 20.03 -17.72 35.08
N GLY A 75 20.13 -16.54 35.72
CA GLY A 75 19.56 -16.29 37.03
C GLY A 75 18.03 -16.26 37.03
N ARG A 76 17.45 -16.32 38.24
CA ARG A 76 15.99 -16.25 38.46
C ARG A 76 15.36 -14.89 38.11
N GLU A 77 16.19 -13.86 37.96
CA GLU A 77 15.76 -12.51 37.56
C GLU A 77 15.44 -12.41 36.06
N ASN A 78 15.94 -13.35 35.26
CA ASN A 78 15.68 -13.42 33.82
C ASN A 78 14.54 -14.40 33.52
N SER A 79 13.82 -14.16 32.43
CA SER A 79 12.80 -15.07 31.88
C SER A 79 13.38 -16.48 31.66
N ARG A 80 12.64 -17.54 31.96
CA ARG A 80 13.16 -18.92 31.87
C ARG A 80 13.56 -19.25 30.43
N ILE A 81 14.68 -19.98 30.26
CA ILE A 81 15.03 -20.59 28.97
C ILE A 81 14.10 -21.79 28.74
N VAL A 82 13.32 -21.71 27.67
CA VAL A 82 12.35 -22.73 27.26
C VAL A 82 13.04 -23.80 26.42
N ASP A 83 13.85 -23.40 25.44
CA ASP A 83 14.55 -24.32 24.54
C ASP A 83 15.88 -23.74 24.04
N VAL A 84 16.75 -24.61 23.53
CA VAL A 84 18.08 -24.28 22.99
C VAL A 84 18.35 -25.00 21.66
N ASP A 85 18.94 -24.26 20.72
CA ASP A 85 19.36 -24.81 19.43
C ASP A 85 20.63 -24.11 18.92
N TRP A 86 21.04 -24.43 17.70
CA TRP A 86 22.18 -23.85 17.00
C TRP A 86 21.71 -23.24 15.68
N ALA A 87 21.91 -21.93 15.50
CA ALA A 87 21.74 -21.31 14.19
C ALA A 87 22.84 -21.77 13.23
N ASN A 88 24.08 -21.90 13.74
CA ASN A 88 25.19 -22.55 13.05
C ASN A 88 26.21 -23.10 14.07
N ALA A 89 27.36 -23.60 13.60
CA ALA A 89 28.39 -24.21 14.45
C ALA A 89 29.05 -23.28 15.49
N ASN A 90 28.82 -21.97 15.40
CA ASN A 90 29.40 -20.93 16.26
C ASN A 90 28.35 -20.06 16.97
N TYR A 91 27.07 -20.16 16.59
CA TYR A 91 25.99 -19.36 17.13
C TYR A 91 24.92 -20.23 17.81
N PRO A 92 25.07 -20.50 19.12
CA PRO A 92 23.98 -20.97 19.97
C PRO A 92 22.75 -20.05 19.92
N VAL A 93 21.56 -20.62 20.04
CA VAL A 93 20.28 -19.92 20.07
C VAL A 93 19.51 -20.36 21.30
N ILE A 94 18.94 -19.41 22.03
CA ILE A 94 18.02 -19.68 23.13
C ILE A 94 16.64 -19.07 22.85
N ALA A 95 15.60 -19.81 23.20
CA ALA A 95 14.23 -19.31 23.26
C ALA A 95 13.85 -19.09 24.72
N THR A 96 13.38 -17.90 25.05
CA THR A 96 13.00 -17.50 26.41
C THR A 96 11.50 -17.29 26.55
N GLU A 97 10.99 -17.47 27.77
CA GLU A 97 9.55 -17.41 28.08
C GLU A 97 8.91 -16.05 27.81
N ASP A 98 9.72 -14.99 27.74
CA ASP A 98 9.31 -13.64 27.34
C ASP A 98 8.94 -13.53 25.84
N GLY A 99 9.07 -14.62 25.06
CA GLY A 99 8.76 -14.66 23.63
C GLY A 99 9.93 -14.28 22.72
N TRP A 100 11.13 -14.18 23.27
CA TRP A 100 12.33 -13.75 22.54
C TRP A 100 13.20 -14.91 22.12
N ILE A 101 13.85 -14.74 20.96
CA ILE A 101 14.93 -15.62 20.49
C ILE A 101 16.23 -14.83 20.55
N ARG A 102 17.21 -15.34 21.30
CA ARG A 102 18.53 -14.69 21.44
C ARG A 102 19.58 -15.56 20.77
N VAL A 103 20.26 -15.00 19.77
CA VAL A 103 21.43 -15.61 19.14
C VAL A 103 22.66 -15.20 19.94
N LEU A 104 23.32 -16.19 20.53
CA LEU A 104 24.49 -16.03 21.37
C LEU A 104 25.75 -16.33 20.57
N ASP A 105 26.87 -15.77 20.97
CA ASP A 105 28.17 -16.19 20.47
C ASP A 105 28.67 -17.45 21.21
N ILE A 106 29.66 -18.14 20.66
CA ILE A 106 30.19 -19.37 21.26
C ILE A 106 30.76 -19.15 22.68
N SER A 107 31.21 -17.94 22.99
CA SER A 107 31.72 -17.59 24.32
C SER A 107 30.60 -17.30 25.33
N LEU A 108 29.35 -17.20 24.85
CA LEU A 108 28.15 -16.84 25.63
C LEU A 108 28.26 -15.47 26.31
N THR A 109 29.04 -14.56 25.74
CA THR A 109 29.24 -13.20 26.27
C THR A 109 28.44 -12.16 25.51
N LYS A 110 28.08 -12.43 24.25
CA LYS A 110 27.33 -11.54 23.38
C LYS A 110 26.02 -12.20 22.95
N SER A 111 24.95 -11.44 22.94
CA SER A 111 23.65 -11.87 22.43
C SER A 111 23.05 -10.83 21.50
N SER A 112 22.27 -11.26 20.52
CA SER A 112 21.38 -10.37 19.78
C SER A 112 20.20 -9.97 20.69
N SER A 113 20.12 -8.68 21.05
CA SER A 113 18.94 -8.08 21.68
C SER A 113 18.02 -7.43 20.62
N PRO A 114 16.77 -7.06 20.97
CA PRO A 114 15.97 -6.12 20.17
C PRO A 114 16.72 -4.82 19.88
N ILE A 115 16.51 -4.28 18.68
CA ILE A 115 17.05 -2.97 18.29
C ILE A 115 16.67 -1.84 19.26
N GLN A 116 15.51 -1.95 19.91
CA GLN A 116 15.03 -0.96 20.91
C GLN A 116 15.92 -0.91 22.17
N GLN A 117 16.67 -1.97 22.46
CA GLN A 117 17.60 -2.04 23.59
C GLN A 117 19.04 -1.68 23.17
N TYR A 118 19.28 -1.34 21.90
CA TYR A 118 20.61 -0.98 21.42
C TYR A 118 20.87 0.48 21.80
N GLN A 119 21.94 0.71 22.57
CA GLN A 119 22.49 2.04 22.74
C GLN A 119 23.39 2.35 21.54
N PHE A 120 22.83 3.00 20.54
CA PHE A 120 23.61 3.49 19.40
C PHE A 120 24.45 4.70 19.82
N LYS A 121 25.66 4.83 19.25
CA LYS A 121 26.52 6.01 19.47
C LYS A 121 25.86 7.30 18.97
N ASP A 122 25.10 7.17 17.87
CA ASP A 122 24.32 8.23 17.27
C ASP A 122 22.83 7.89 17.36
N VAL A 123 21.99 8.89 17.65
CA VAL A 123 20.53 8.68 17.72
C VAL A 123 20.01 8.44 16.30
N ILE A 124 19.47 7.25 16.05
CA ILE A 124 18.93 6.88 14.74
C ILE A 124 17.55 7.50 14.55
N ARG A 125 17.38 8.22 13.44
CA ARG A 125 16.06 8.67 12.96
C ARG A 125 15.30 7.47 12.42
N CYS A 126 14.34 6.96 13.19
CA CYS A 126 13.45 5.89 12.72
C CYS A 126 12.07 6.03 13.41
N PRO A 127 11.25 7.02 12.99
CA PRO A 127 9.91 7.19 13.55
C PRO A 127 9.04 5.94 13.43
N SER A 128 9.27 5.09 12.42
CA SER A 128 8.59 3.80 12.23
C SER A 128 8.83 2.78 13.36
N LEU A 129 9.81 3.00 14.25
CA LEU A 129 9.97 2.19 15.47
C LEU A 129 8.95 2.55 16.56
N LEU A 130 8.29 3.69 16.47
CA LEU A 130 7.26 4.10 17.42
C LEU A 130 5.97 3.28 17.19
N PRO A 131 5.17 3.02 18.24
CA PRO A 131 3.89 2.33 18.10
C PRO A 131 2.98 3.01 17.07
N PRO A 132 2.20 2.26 16.25
CA PRO A 132 1.34 2.83 15.21
C PRO A 132 0.38 3.90 15.73
N LYS A 133 -0.21 3.70 16.91
CA LYS A 133 -1.10 4.69 17.56
C LYS A 133 -0.39 6.01 17.84
N LEU A 134 0.89 5.95 18.22
CA LEU A 134 1.70 7.12 18.51
C LEU A 134 2.13 7.84 17.23
N LEU A 135 2.43 7.09 16.17
CA LEU A 135 2.70 7.63 14.84
C LEU A 135 1.49 8.38 14.27
N SER A 136 0.28 7.82 14.36
CA SER A 136 -0.93 8.51 13.90
C SER A 136 -1.20 9.79 14.69
N LYS A 137 -0.96 9.79 16.01
CA LYS A 137 -1.06 11.00 16.84
C LYS A 137 -0.03 12.05 16.44
N MET A 138 1.24 11.65 16.30
CA MET A 138 2.31 12.54 15.86
C MET A 138 2.00 13.13 14.48
N HIS A 139 1.50 12.32 13.55
CA HIS A 139 1.07 12.78 12.24
C HIS A 139 0.00 13.87 12.37
N PHE A 140 -1.07 13.62 13.12
CA PHE A 140 -2.14 14.60 13.35
C PHE A 140 -1.63 15.91 13.96
N LEU A 141 -0.84 15.83 15.05
CA LEU A 141 -0.31 17.01 15.74
C LEU A 141 0.66 17.84 14.88
N LEU A 142 1.43 17.20 14.00
CA LEU A 142 2.30 17.91 13.06
C LEU A 142 1.51 18.58 11.93
N CYS A 143 0.41 17.98 11.51
CA CYS A 143 -0.40 18.50 10.41
C CYS A 143 -1.34 19.62 10.85
N THR A 144 -1.84 19.57 12.09
CA THR A 144 -2.79 20.57 12.60
C THR A 144 -2.58 20.88 14.08
N GLN A 145 -2.56 22.18 14.40
CA GLN A 145 -2.52 22.73 15.76
C GLN A 145 -3.44 23.95 15.85
N TYR A 146 -4.66 23.83 15.32
CA TYR A 146 -5.63 24.93 15.22
C TYR A 146 -5.99 25.56 16.57
N TRP A 147 -5.72 24.89 17.70
CA TRP A 147 -5.94 25.39 19.05
C TRP A 147 -4.77 26.21 19.61
N LYS A 148 -3.62 26.25 18.92
CA LYS A 148 -2.45 27.05 19.33
C LYS A 148 -2.32 28.29 18.47
N LEU A 149 -2.05 29.42 19.12
CA LEU A 149 -1.79 30.69 18.43
C LEU A 149 -0.50 30.63 17.59
N VAL A 150 0.51 29.93 18.10
CA VAL A 150 1.78 29.65 17.41
C VAL A 150 2.02 28.13 17.45
N PRO A 151 1.98 27.45 16.29
CA PRO A 151 2.24 26.01 16.22
C PRO A 151 3.67 25.66 16.64
N SER A 152 3.84 24.58 17.39
CA SER A 152 5.14 24.06 17.82
C SER A 152 5.41 22.71 17.17
N TYR A 153 6.45 22.60 16.34
CA TYR A 153 6.77 21.37 15.59
C TYR A 153 7.96 20.58 16.15
N GLU A 154 8.74 21.17 17.06
CA GLU A 154 9.98 20.58 17.57
C GLU A 154 9.79 19.78 18.88
N VAL A 155 8.76 20.13 19.66
CA VAL A 155 8.51 19.57 20.99
C VAL A 155 7.01 19.43 21.22
N PHE A 156 6.60 18.26 21.71
CA PHE A 156 5.28 18.01 22.25
C PHE A 156 5.29 17.89 23.77
N SER A 157 4.13 18.18 24.36
CA SER A 157 3.85 18.18 25.79
C SER A 157 2.80 17.12 26.15
N ALA A 158 2.66 16.79 27.44
CA ALA A 158 1.62 15.87 27.90
C ALA A 158 0.20 16.39 27.59
N LYS A 159 0.04 17.73 27.51
CA LYS A 159 -1.22 18.38 27.13
C LYS A 159 -1.65 18.11 25.69
N ASP A 160 -0.71 17.72 24.82
CA ASP A 160 -1.01 17.35 23.43
C ASP A 160 -1.60 15.93 23.31
N GLY A 161 -1.75 15.21 24.44
CA GLY A 161 -2.37 13.88 24.45
C GLY A 161 -1.39 12.70 24.25
N ILE A 162 -0.12 12.94 24.56
CA ILE A 162 0.95 11.93 24.56
C ILE A 162 1.23 11.54 26.02
N SER A 163 1.38 10.25 26.28
CA SER A 163 1.68 9.75 27.63
C SER A 163 3.04 10.27 28.10
N GLU A 164 3.19 10.53 29.41
CA GLU A 164 4.47 10.99 29.97
C GLU A 164 5.61 9.99 29.75
N GLN A 165 5.28 8.69 29.61
CA GLN A 165 6.25 7.63 29.33
C GLN A 165 6.78 7.68 27.89
N ASP A 166 5.91 8.01 26.92
CA ASP A 166 6.27 8.03 25.49
C ASP A 166 6.95 9.34 25.07
N LEU A 167 6.70 10.42 25.81
CA LEU A 167 7.10 11.79 25.47
C LEU A 167 8.61 11.99 25.22
N PRO A 168 9.53 11.41 26.03
CA PRO A 168 10.97 11.50 25.74
C PRO A 168 11.36 10.88 24.40
N ASN A 169 10.77 9.72 24.08
CA ASN A 169 11.07 9.00 22.83
C ASN A 169 10.52 9.75 21.61
N VAL A 170 9.31 10.30 21.73
CA VAL A 170 8.70 11.14 20.69
C VAL A 170 9.53 12.39 20.42
N ASN A 171 9.87 13.14 21.46
CA ASN A 171 10.62 14.39 21.31
C ASN A 171 12.05 14.16 20.82
N ALA A 172 12.66 13.01 21.14
CA ALA A 172 13.94 12.62 20.55
C ALA A 172 13.83 12.41 19.03
N GLN A 173 12.76 11.74 18.56
CA GLN A 173 12.53 11.54 17.13
C GLN A 173 12.15 12.84 16.41
N LEU A 174 11.37 13.73 17.05
CA LEU A 174 11.00 15.04 16.48
C LEU A 174 12.20 15.95 16.25
N LYS A 175 13.16 15.99 17.18
CA LYS A 175 14.40 16.77 17.02
C LYS A 175 15.23 16.34 15.81
N LEU A 176 15.12 15.06 15.41
CA LEU A 176 15.79 14.51 14.22
C LEU A 176 14.93 14.63 12.96
N LEU A 177 13.67 15.01 13.09
CA LEU A 177 12.72 15.12 11.99
C LEU A 177 12.96 16.45 11.25
N ASN A 178 13.49 16.36 10.04
CA ASN A 178 13.57 17.53 9.17
C ASN A 178 12.30 17.62 8.31
N LEU A 179 11.47 18.63 8.58
CA LEU A 179 10.24 18.93 7.83
C LEU A 179 10.46 19.92 6.67
N GLY A 180 11.67 20.47 6.53
CA GLY A 180 12.05 21.41 5.48
C GLY A 180 11.61 22.87 5.73
N PRO A 181 12.15 23.82 4.96
CA PRO A 181 11.80 25.24 5.07
C PRO A 181 10.35 25.49 4.64
N GLY A 182 9.71 26.51 5.24
CA GLY A 182 8.35 26.92 4.88
C GLY A 182 7.24 25.94 5.29
N PHE A 183 7.54 24.93 6.12
CA PHE A 183 6.55 23.94 6.56
C PHE A 183 5.34 24.59 7.25
N ALA A 184 5.55 25.65 8.02
CA ALA A 184 4.50 26.36 8.73
C ALA A 184 3.45 26.99 7.78
N ASP A 185 3.88 27.45 6.60
CA ASP A 185 3.06 28.18 5.63
C ASP A 185 2.24 27.26 4.72
N LEU A 186 2.55 25.96 4.71
CA LEU A 186 1.83 24.98 3.91
C LEU A 186 0.38 24.82 4.38
N ASN A 187 -0.49 24.46 3.43
CA ASN A 187 -1.86 24.05 3.74
C ASN A 187 -1.89 22.67 4.43
N ILE A 188 -3.06 22.28 4.96
CA ILE A 188 -3.18 21.03 5.74
C ILE A 188 -2.86 19.80 4.89
N ALA A 189 -3.29 19.74 3.63
CA ALA A 189 -3.06 18.59 2.76
C ALA A 189 -1.56 18.44 2.43
N GLU A 190 -0.88 19.54 2.10
CA GLU A 190 0.56 19.59 1.85
C GLU A 190 1.39 19.24 3.10
N LYS A 191 0.96 19.72 4.28
CA LYS A 191 1.54 19.31 5.57
C LYS A 191 1.40 17.81 5.74
N CYS A 192 0.22 17.25 5.49
CA CYS A 192 -0.01 15.82 5.61
C CYS A 192 0.89 14.99 4.70
N LEU A 193 1.05 15.39 3.42
CA LEU A 193 1.97 14.73 2.50
C LEU A 193 3.42 14.78 3.00
N ARG A 194 3.88 15.96 3.45
CA ARG A 194 5.26 16.14 3.91
C ARG A 194 5.56 15.39 5.20
N VAL A 195 4.61 15.39 6.14
CA VAL A 195 4.70 14.63 7.39
C VAL A 195 4.68 13.13 7.13
N SER A 196 3.80 12.62 6.25
CA SER A 196 3.78 11.21 5.87
C SER A 196 5.13 10.75 5.28
N ARG A 197 5.73 11.55 4.39
CA ARG A 197 7.10 11.29 3.89
C ARG A 197 8.14 11.29 5.00
N ALA A 198 8.06 12.25 5.93
CA ALA A 198 9.03 12.38 7.01
C ALA A 198 8.96 11.25 8.04
N LEU A 199 7.77 10.69 8.26
CA LEU A 199 7.49 9.56 9.16
C LEU A 199 7.69 8.19 8.51
N GLY A 200 7.79 8.12 7.18
CA GLY A 200 7.90 6.86 6.43
C GLY A 200 6.56 6.14 6.25
N ASP A 201 5.44 6.87 6.30
CA ASP A 201 4.09 6.33 6.12
C ASP A 201 3.70 6.34 4.63
N TRP A 202 3.95 5.22 3.94
CA TRP A 202 3.64 5.07 2.52
C TRP A 202 2.16 5.22 2.19
N TYR A 203 1.27 4.69 3.05
CA TYR A 203 -0.18 4.84 2.86
C TYR A 203 -0.61 6.30 2.92
N GLY A 204 -0.05 7.06 3.87
CA GLY A 204 -0.26 8.51 3.93
C GLY A 204 0.28 9.23 2.69
N VAL A 205 1.45 8.84 2.18
CA VAL A 205 2.00 9.45 0.96
C VAL A 205 1.05 9.26 -0.23
N ASP A 206 0.54 8.05 -0.44
CA ASP A 206 -0.39 7.77 -1.54
C ASP A 206 -1.71 8.54 -1.37
N LEU A 207 -2.29 8.51 -0.16
CA LEU A 207 -3.53 9.21 0.14
C LEU A 207 -3.43 10.71 -0.14
N TRP A 208 -2.40 11.36 0.39
CA TRP A 208 -2.26 12.81 0.28
C TRP A 208 -1.79 13.26 -1.10
N THR A 209 -1.01 12.46 -1.81
CA THR A 209 -0.63 12.75 -3.21
C THR A 209 -1.88 12.76 -4.10
N VAL A 210 -2.73 11.75 -3.98
CA VAL A 210 -3.98 11.66 -4.74
C VAL A 210 -4.98 12.73 -4.29
N ALA A 211 -5.12 12.95 -2.98
CA ALA A 211 -6.03 13.95 -2.45
C ALA A 211 -5.67 15.38 -2.88
N ILE A 212 -4.40 15.79 -2.82
CA ILE A 212 -3.97 17.13 -3.24
C ILE A 212 -4.36 17.38 -4.70
N TYR A 213 -4.02 16.45 -5.60
CA TYR A 213 -4.35 16.57 -7.01
C TYR A 213 -5.86 16.76 -7.23
N TYR A 214 -6.68 15.92 -6.62
CA TYR A 214 -8.14 15.99 -6.82
C TYR A 214 -8.82 17.15 -6.07
N LEU A 215 -8.23 17.64 -4.97
CA LEU A 215 -8.67 18.86 -4.30
C LEU A 215 -8.40 20.10 -5.15
N GLU A 216 -7.26 20.17 -5.83
CA GLU A 216 -6.94 21.23 -6.79
C GLU A 216 -7.86 21.19 -8.00
N VAL A 217 -8.13 19.99 -8.55
CA VAL A 217 -9.11 19.79 -9.62
C VAL A 217 -10.50 20.27 -9.20
N ALA A 218 -10.98 19.89 -8.01
CA ALA A 218 -12.27 20.34 -7.50
C ALA A 218 -12.32 21.86 -7.30
N ALA A 219 -11.24 22.47 -6.81
CA ALA A 219 -11.13 23.92 -6.68
C ALA A 219 -11.15 24.61 -8.06
N ALA A 220 -10.50 24.05 -9.07
CA ALA A 220 -10.54 24.56 -10.44
C ALA A 220 -11.96 24.47 -11.05
N GLU A 221 -12.70 23.39 -10.79
CA GLU A 221 -14.09 23.20 -11.25
C GLU A 221 -15.07 24.22 -10.66
N THR A 222 -14.91 24.56 -9.38
CA THR A 222 -15.75 25.59 -8.73
C THR A 222 -15.46 26.99 -9.25
N ASN A 223 -14.27 27.24 -9.80
CA ASN A 223 -13.90 28.52 -10.40
C ASN A 223 -14.39 28.63 -11.86
N SER A 224 -14.33 27.54 -12.64
CA SER A 224 -14.79 27.52 -14.04
C SER A 224 -16.31 27.58 -14.16
N SER A 225 -17.05 26.94 -13.26
CA SER A 225 -18.51 26.99 -13.19
C SER A 225 -19.08 28.39 -12.90
N LYS A 226 -18.27 29.31 -12.35
CA LYS A 226 -18.62 30.74 -12.19
C LYS A 226 -18.44 31.57 -13.47
N GLN A 227 -17.70 31.06 -14.47
CA GLN A 227 -17.43 31.77 -15.73
C GLN A 227 -18.28 31.27 -16.91
N GLN A 228 -18.96 30.11 -16.78
CA GLN A 228 -19.72 29.47 -17.87
C GLN A 228 -21.25 29.62 -17.76
N THR A 229 -21.76 30.84 -17.54
CA THR A 229 -23.18 31.18 -17.73
C THR A 229 -23.53 31.63 -19.16
N SER A 230 -22.69 31.33 -20.16
CA SER A 230 -23.05 31.53 -21.57
C SER A 230 -22.44 30.47 -22.47
N VAL A 231 -23.26 30.02 -23.43
CA VAL A 231 -22.99 29.07 -24.52
C VAL A 231 -23.27 27.60 -24.18
N LYS A 232 -24.55 27.23 -24.30
CA LYS A 232 -24.96 25.88 -24.72
C LYS A 232 -24.61 25.72 -26.20
N SER A 233 -23.79 24.75 -26.56
CA SER A 233 -23.67 24.27 -27.93
C SER A 233 -23.96 22.78 -27.96
N GLU A 234 -25.17 22.45 -28.40
CA GLU A 234 -25.58 21.12 -28.83
C GLU A 234 -24.78 20.76 -30.09
N THR A 235 -23.89 19.79 -29.99
CA THR A 235 -23.36 19.04 -31.15
C THR A 235 -23.11 17.60 -30.73
N THR A 236 -23.98 16.71 -31.20
CA THR A 236 -23.89 15.25 -31.11
C THR A 236 -22.87 14.74 -32.12
N SER A 237 -21.60 15.08 -31.94
CA SER A 237 -20.46 14.37 -32.52
C SER A 237 -19.65 13.77 -31.38
N VAL A 238 -19.40 12.46 -31.43
CA VAL A 238 -18.62 11.75 -30.40
C VAL A 238 -17.14 12.10 -30.58
N ASP A 239 -16.76 13.32 -30.22
CA ASP A 239 -15.36 13.71 -30.15
C ASP A 239 -14.74 13.04 -28.91
N LEU A 240 -14.20 11.83 -29.13
CA LEU A 240 -13.47 11.04 -28.12
C LEU A 240 -12.12 11.68 -27.72
N LYS A 241 -11.73 12.77 -28.38
CA LYS A 241 -10.50 13.52 -28.08
C LYS A 241 -10.70 14.34 -26.82
N ARG A 242 -10.30 13.77 -25.69
CA ARG A 242 -10.30 14.49 -24.41
C ARG A 242 -9.35 15.68 -24.50
N THR A 243 -9.83 16.84 -24.06
CA THR A 243 -9.02 18.04 -23.93
C THR A 243 -8.51 18.17 -22.50
N ASN A 244 -7.29 18.69 -22.33
CA ASN A 244 -6.77 18.97 -21.00
C ASN A 244 -7.55 20.14 -20.39
N LYS A 245 -8.44 19.85 -19.43
CA LYS A 245 -9.22 20.89 -18.74
C LYS A 245 -8.38 21.71 -17.78
N TYR A 246 -7.27 21.17 -17.27
CA TYR A 246 -6.48 21.77 -16.20
C TYR A 246 -4.98 21.73 -16.54
N PRO A 247 -4.52 22.49 -17.56
CA PRO A 247 -3.11 22.46 -17.99
C PRO A 247 -2.13 23.01 -16.95
N HIS A 248 -2.62 23.73 -15.94
CA HIS A 248 -1.82 24.32 -14.87
C HIS A 248 -1.59 23.37 -13.69
N ILE A 249 -2.33 22.25 -13.62
CA ILE A 249 -2.18 21.24 -12.57
C ILE A 249 -1.27 20.13 -13.10
N GLU A 250 -0.23 19.80 -12.35
CA GLU A 250 0.68 18.72 -12.72
C GLU A 250 -0.04 17.36 -12.56
N PRO A 251 -0.06 16.51 -13.59
CA PRO A 251 -0.77 15.24 -13.53
C PRO A 251 -0.13 14.29 -12.53
N LEU A 252 -0.93 13.37 -11.99
CA LEU A 252 -0.42 12.28 -11.16
C LEU A 252 0.64 11.45 -11.91
N ASP A 253 1.66 11.00 -11.17
CA ASP A 253 2.70 10.13 -11.70
C ASP A 253 2.12 8.77 -12.17
N THR A 254 2.84 8.12 -13.07
CA THR A 254 2.53 6.83 -13.69
C THR A 254 2.37 5.67 -12.69
N CYS A 255 2.85 5.80 -11.45
CA CYS A 255 2.57 4.82 -10.40
C CYS A 255 1.10 4.85 -9.93
N TYR A 256 0.37 5.94 -10.20
CA TYR A 256 -1.04 6.13 -9.87
C TYR A 256 -1.96 5.93 -11.09
N ASP A 257 -1.56 5.10 -12.06
CA ASP A 257 -2.25 4.86 -13.34
C ASP A 257 -3.79 4.82 -13.23
N TYR A 258 -4.37 3.91 -12.44
CA TYR A 258 -5.83 3.78 -12.32
C TYR A 258 -6.51 4.92 -11.55
N LEU A 259 -5.74 5.80 -10.90
CA LEU A 259 -6.20 6.99 -10.19
C LEU A 259 -5.95 8.29 -10.95
N ALA A 260 -5.19 8.30 -12.04
CA ALA A 260 -5.00 9.50 -12.87
C ALA A 260 -6.31 10.03 -13.46
N ASP A 261 -6.38 11.31 -13.83
CA ASP A 261 -7.55 11.83 -14.53
C ASP A 261 -7.71 11.17 -15.91
N PRO A 262 -8.94 11.16 -16.46
CA PRO A 262 -9.20 10.49 -17.73
C PRO A 262 -8.36 11.03 -18.91
N TYR A 263 -8.04 12.33 -18.94
CA TYR A 263 -7.23 12.91 -20.02
C TYR A 263 -5.79 12.40 -19.98
N SER A 264 -5.12 12.53 -18.84
CA SER A 264 -3.73 12.06 -18.66
C SER A 264 -3.62 10.56 -18.87
N TYR A 265 -4.63 9.80 -18.39
CA TYR A 265 -4.67 8.35 -18.59
C TYR A 265 -4.76 7.96 -20.07
N GLN A 266 -5.70 8.55 -20.83
CA GLN A 266 -5.84 8.26 -22.26
C GLN A 266 -4.58 8.64 -23.03
N LYS A 267 -3.97 9.79 -22.72
CA LYS A 267 -2.70 10.23 -23.31
C LYS A 267 -1.60 9.19 -23.09
N LEU A 268 -1.43 8.71 -21.86
CA LEU A 268 -0.46 7.66 -21.54
C LEU A 268 -0.73 6.36 -22.30
N GLN A 269 -2.01 5.96 -22.44
CA GLN A 269 -2.35 4.78 -23.25
C GLN A 269 -2.03 4.97 -24.74
N LEU A 270 -2.29 6.15 -25.30
CA LEU A 270 -1.94 6.49 -26.68
C LEU A 270 -0.42 6.48 -26.91
N GLU A 271 0.36 6.99 -25.96
CA GLU A 271 1.83 6.93 -26.00
C GLU A 271 2.33 5.49 -25.95
N ARG A 272 1.78 4.66 -25.06
CA ARG A 272 2.08 3.21 -24.98
C ARG A 272 1.78 2.51 -26.31
N VAL A 273 0.62 2.78 -26.91
CA VAL A 273 0.25 2.19 -28.21
C VAL A 273 1.19 2.65 -29.32
N SER A 274 1.59 3.92 -29.33
CA SER A 274 2.52 4.45 -30.33
C SER A 274 3.91 3.79 -30.24
N VAL A 275 4.40 3.49 -29.03
CA VAL A 275 5.62 2.71 -28.84
C VAL A 275 5.46 1.28 -29.36
N HIS A 276 4.30 0.65 -29.12
CA HIS A 276 4.01 -0.69 -29.65
C HIS A 276 3.89 -0.68 -31.18
N GLU A 277 3.33 0.37 -31.77
CA GLU A 277 3.21 0.55 -33.22
C GLU A 277 4.59 0.69 -33.89
N TRP A 278 5.52 1.42 -33.27
CA TRP A 278 6.88 1.57 -33.80
C TRP A 278 7.69 0.27 -33.76
N LYS A 279 7.43 -0.59 -32.78
CA LYS A 279 8.12 -1.88 -32.60
C LYS A 279 7.37 -3.06 -33.24
N ARG A 280 6.45 -2.82 -34.17
CA ARG A 280 5.75 -3.89 -34.91
C ARG A 280 6.76 -4.74 -35.68
N GLY A 281 6.55 -6.05 -35.68
CA GLY A 281 7.35 -7.02 -36.43
C GLY A 281 6.51 -8.16 -36.99
N ASP A 282 5.55 -8.66 -36.21
CA ASP A 282 4.67 -9.74 -36.60
C ASP A 282 3.23 -9.28 -36.83
N TYR A 283 2.49 -10.00 -37.70
CA TYR A 283 1.07 -9.77 -37.95
C TYR A 283 0.22 -9.76 -36.66
N LYS A 284 0.49 -10.70 -35.74
CA LYS A 284 -0.21 -10.76 -34.44
C LYS A 284 0.01 -9.51 -33.60
N HIS A 285 1.21 -8.91 -33.68
CA HIS A 285 1.50 -7.67 -32.98
C HIS A 285 0.76 -6.51 -33.64
N THR A 286 0.69 -6.44 -34.97
CA THR A 286 -0.13 -5.46 -35.70
C THR A 286 -1.60 -5.54 -35.30
N GLN A 287 -2.17 -6.75 -35.23
CA GLN A 287 -3.54 -6.97 -34.76
C GLN A 287 -3.75 -6.42 -33.33
N ASN A 288 -2.86 -6.72 -32.39
CA ASN A 288 -2.96 -6.18 -31.02
C ASN A 288 -2.91 -4.65 -30.98
N VAL A 289 -2.13 -4.01 -31.86
CA VAL A 289 -2.05 -2.54 -31.96
C VAL A 289 -3.36 -1.98 -32.53
N VAL A 290 -3.88 -2.58 -33.61
CA VAL A 290 -5.17 -2.22 -34.21
C VAL A 290 -6.30 -2.30 -33.18
N GLU A 291 -6.37 -3.40 -32.43
CA GLU A 291 -7.38 -3.59 -31.38
C GLU A 291 -7.34 -2.46 -30.34
N LYS A 292 -6.14 -2.09 -29.87
CA LYS A 292 -5.98 -0.99 -28.91
C LYS A 292 -6.34 0.37 -29.52
N LEU A 293 -5.98 0.63 -30.78
CA LEU A 293 -6.33 1.88 -31.47
C LEU A 293 -7.84 2.03 -31.64
N VAL A 294 -8.53 0.95 -32.04
CA VAL A 294 -9.99 0.91 -32.14
C VAL A 294 -10.62 1.23 -30.79
N LEU A 295 -10.14 0.61 -29.72
CA LEU A 295 -10.64 0.87 -28.37
C LEU A 295 -10.39 2.31 -27.96
N LEU A 296 -9.21 2.88 -28.24
CA LEU A 296 -8.86 4.27 -27.89
C LEU A 296 -9.56 5.34 -28.75
N GLY A 297 -10.31 4.95 -29.79
CA GLY A 297 -10.99 5.86 -30.70
C GLY A 297 -10.10 6.40 -31.84
N GLU A 298 -8.89 5.88 -32.03
CA GLU A 298 -7.97 6.25 -33.10
C GLU A 298 -8.27 5.47 -34.39
N MET A 299 -9.45 5.72 -34.94
CA MET A 299 -10.05 4.95 -36.03
C MET A 299 -9.24 5.05 -37.32
N ASP A 300 -8.77 6.25 -37.66
CA ASP A 300 -8.01 6.48 -38.90
C ASP A 300 -6.68 5.72 -38.90
N ARG A 301 -5.97 5.73 -37.77
CA ARG A 301 -4.73 4.95 -37.58
C ARG A 301 -5.01 3.46 -37.64
N ALA A 302 -6.09 2.99 -36.99
CA ALA A 302 -6.48 1.58 -37.04
C ALA A 302 -6.79 1.11 -38.46
N VAL A 303 -7.48 1.93 -39.26
CA VAL A 303 -7.78 1.64 -40.67
C VAL A 303 -6.51 1.55 -41.51
N GLN A 304 -5.58 2.50 -41.33
CA GLN A 304 -4.29 2.48 -42.03
C GLN A 304 -3.54 1.16 -41.77
N LEU A 305 -3.42 0.76 -40.51
CA LEU A 305 -2.72 -0.48 -40.14
C LEU A 305 -3.40 -1.75 -40.65
N LEU A 306 -4.74 -1.77 -40.77
CA LEU A 306 -5.47 -2.90 -41.34
C LEU A 306 -5.28 -3.01 -42.87
N LEU A 307 -5.07 -1.89 -43.55
CA LEU A 307 -4.83 -1.85 -45.00
C LEU A 307 -3.36 -2.12 -45.36
N GLU A 308 -2.44 -2.10 -44.40
CA GLU A 308 -1.04 -2.53 -44.58
C GLU A 308 -0.88 -4.05 -44.69
N THR A 309 -1.93 -4.84 -44.40
CA THR A 309 -1.88 -6.30 -44.51
C THR A 309 -1.63 -6.72 -45.96
N ASP A 310 -0.63 -7.57 -46.20
CA ASP A 310 -0.31 -8.08 -47.55
C ASP A 310 -1.44 -8.93 -48.13
N ILE A 311 -1.64 -8.86 -49.46
CA ILE A 311 -2.68 -9.61 -50.19
C ILE A 311 -2.52 -11.13 -50.02
N ASP A 312 -1.29 -11.61 -49.87
CA ASP A 312 -0.96 -13.02 -49.68
C ASP A 312 -1.28 -13.53 -48.26
N ASN A 313 -1.62 -12.63 -47.32
CA ASN A 313 -1.99 -13.01 -45.96
C ASN A 313 -3.42 -13.58 -45.93
N PRO A 314 -3.65 -14.74 -45.30
CA PRO A 314 -4.98 -15.35 -45.20
C PRO A 314 -6.04 -14.44 -44.56
N ASN A 315 -5.62 -13.46 -43.76
CA ASN A 315 -6.52 -12.52 -43.08
C ASN A 315 -6.75 -11.20 -43.85
N TYR A 316 -6.12 -10.99 -45.01
CA TYR A 316 -6.26 -9.75 -45.80
C TYR A 316 -7.72 -9.34 -46.01
N TYR A 317 -8.56 -10.29 -46.43
CA TYR A 317 -9.98 -10.02 -46.68
C TYR A 317 -10.75 -9.67 -45.41
N SER A 318 -10.42 -10.31 -44.29
CA SER A 318 -11.03 -10.01 -42.98
C SER A 318 -10.65 -8.61 -42.49
N ASP A 319 -9.39 -8.23 -42.64
CA ASP A 319 -8.88 -6.92 -42.24
C ASP A 319 -9.44 -5.80 -43.11
N ALA A 320 -9.55 -6.01 -44.43
CA ALA A 320 -10.18 -5.07 -45.34
C ALA A 320 -11.67 -4.84 -45.00
N ILE A 321 -12.42 -5.90 -44.67
CA ILE A 321 -13.82 -5.76 -44.21
C ILE A 321 -13.88 -5.03 -42.87
N LYS A 322 -12.99 -5.36 -41.92
CA LYS A 322 -12.91 -4.69 -40.61
C LYS A 322 -12.61 -3.20 -40.77
N ALA A 323 -11.69 -2.83 -41.67
CA ALA A 323 -11.38 -1.44 -42.01
C ALA A 323 -12.58 -0.69 -42.60
N CYS A 324 -13.29 -1.32 -43.55
CA CYS A 324 -14.52 -0.76 -44.13
C CYS A 324 -15.62 -0.57 -43.07
N LEU A 325 -15.79 -1.54 -42.17
CA LEU A 325 -16.75 -1.44 -41.08
C LEU A 325 -16.39 -0.28 -40.15
N VAL A 326 -15.14 -0.21 -39.68
CA VAL A 326 -14.61 0.87 -38.83
C VAL A 326 -14.85 2.26 -39.43
N ALA A 327 -14.63 2.42 -40.75
CA ALA A 327 -14.80 3.69 -41.45
C ALA A 327 -16.28 4.12 -41.65
N THR A 328 -17.24 3.18 -41.60
CA THR A 328 -18.65 3.43 -41.98
C THR A 328 -19.64 3.40 -40.81
N ILE A 329 -19.25 2.84 -39.67
CA ILE A 329 -20.17 2.41 -38.59
C ILE A 329 -20.94 3.53 -37.89
N GLN A 330 -20.47 4.78 -37.96
CA GLN A 330 -21.05 5.89 -37.21
C GLN A 330 -22.34 6.47 -37.85
N LYS A 331 -22.76 5.99 -39.03
CA LYS A 331 -23.75 6.71 -39.86
C LYS A 331 -25.18 6.13 -39.87
N THR A 332 -25.43 4.91 -39.38
CA THR A 332 -26.77 4.28 -39.53
C THR A 332 -27.25 3.54 -38.26
N GLY A 333 -28.44 3.90 -37.77
CA GLY A 333 -29.02 3.32 -36.55
C GLY A 333 -29.41 1.83 -36.65
N ALA A 334 -29.83 1.36 -37.83
CA ALA A 334 -30.16 -0.05 -38.05
C ALA A 334 -28.91 -0.96 -37.93
N ALA A 335 -27.76 -0.49 -38.43
CA ALA A 335 -26.50 -1.23 -38.33
C ALA A 335 -26.06 -1.38 -36.86
N GLN A 336 -26.23 -0.34 -36.04
CA GLN A 336 -25.87 -0.40 -34.61
C GLN A 336 -26.62 -1.51 -33.86
N SER A 337 -27.90 -1.72 -34.15
CA SER A 337 -28.70 -2.79 -33.53
C SER A 337 -28.18 -4.18 -33.90
N THR A 338 -27.86 -4.42 -35.17
CA THR A 338 -27.29 -5.68 -35.63
C THR A 338 -25.89 -5.92 -35.04
N ILE A 339 -25.05 -4.88 -34.99
CA ILE A 339 -23.70 -4.96 -34.40
C ILE A 339 -23.77 -5.28 -32.91
N LYS A 340 -24.70 -4.66 -32.18
CA LYS A 340 -24.92 -4.98 -30.76
C LYS A 340 -25.30 -6.46 -30.57
N LEU A 341 -26.14 -7.02 -31.43
CA LEU A 341 -26.53 -8.44 -31.39
C LEU A 341 -25.36 -9.38 -31.71
N VAL A 342 -24.53 -9.02 -32.70
CA VAL A 342 -23.30 -9.79 -33.01
C VAL A 342 -22.33 -9.73 -31.83
N ALA A 343 -22.15 -8.55 -31.23
CA ALA A 343 -21.29 -8.35 -30.07
C ALA A 343 -21.71 -9.19 -28.86
N THR A 344 -23.01 -9.21 -28.54
CA THR A 344 -23.52 -10.00 -27.41
C THR A 344 -23.36 -11.50 -27.65
N ASN A 345 -23.56 -11.96 -28.88
CA ASN A 345 -23.34 -13.36 -29.28
C ASN A 345 -21.85 -13.76 -29.16
N LEU A 346 -20.93 -12.90 -29.60
CA LEU A 346 -19.49 -13.13 -29.44
C LEU A 346 -19.07 -13.25 -27.97
N ILE A 347 -19.57 -12.34 -27.12
CA ILE A 347 -19.32 -12.35 -25.67
C ILE A 347 -19.84 -13.65 -25.06
N ALA A 348 -21.07 -14.07 -25.42
CA ALA A 348 -21.67 -15.31 -24.94
C ALA A 348 -20.86 -16.56 -25.33
N ASN A 349 -20.21 -16.54 -26.49
CA ASN A 349 -19.34 -17.62 -26.98
C ASN A 349 -17.89 -17.52 -26.49
N GLY A 350 -17.59 -16.64 -25.53
CA GLY A 350 -16.26 -16.51 -24.92
C GLY A 350 -15.29 -15.56 -25.63
N LYS A 351 -15.69 -14.94 -26.75
CA LYS A 351 -14.92 -13.91 -27.47
C LYS A 351 -15.27 -12.52 -26.95
N ILE A 352 -14.86 -12.27 -25.70
CA ILE A 352 -15.30 -11.09 -24.93
C ILE A 352 -14.79 -9.80 -25.57
N TRP A 353 -13.50 -9.74 -25.93
CA TRP A 353 -12.87 -8.51 -26.43
C TRP A 353 -13.36 -8.11 -27.82
N GLU A 354 -13.60 -9.07 -28.71
CA GLU A 354 -14.16 -8.80 -30.03
C GLU A 354 -15.55 -8.18 -29.93
N GLY A 355 -16.39 -8.69 -29.00
CA GLY A 355 -17.69 -8.08 -28.73
C GLY A 355 -17.59 -6.71 -28.08
N VAL A 356 -16.67 -6.52 -27.12
CA VAL A 356 -16.46 -5.21 -26.47
C VAL A 356 -15.97 -4.16 -27.48
N GLN A 357 -15.07 -4.53 -28.41
CA GLN A 357 -14.63 -3.64 -29.49
C GLN A 357 -15.82 -3.18 -30.34
N LEU A 358 -16.68 -4.11 -30.77
CA LEU A 358 -17.90 -3.78 -31.53
C LEU A 358 -18.84 -2.85 -30.75
N LEU A 359 -18.99 -3.03 -29.44
CA LEU A 359 -19.78 -2.14 -28.58
C LEU A 359 -19.15 -0.74 -28.49
N CYS A 360 -17.83 -0.62 -28.43
CA CYS A 360 -17.13 0.67 -28.43
C CYS A 360 -17.31 1.41 -29.76
N LEU A 361 -17.22 0.68 -30.89
CA LEU A 361 -17.41 1.24 -32.23
C LEU A 361 -18.76 1.93 -32.42
N ILE A 362 -19.83 1.40 -31.81
CA ILE A 362 -21.18 1.96 -31.88
C ILE A 362 -21.49 2.96 -30.76
N GLY A 363 -20.50 3.38 -29.97
CA GLY A 363 -20.69 4.30 -28.85
C GLY A 363 -21.41 3.70 -27.64
N LYS A 364 -21.39 2.36 -27.49
CA LYS A 364 -21.95 1.62 -26.35
C LYS A 364 -20.85 1.03 -25.47
N GLY A 365 -19.74 1.73 -25.29
CA GLY A 365 -18.60 1.27 -24.48
C GLY A 365 -18.97 0.98 -23.02
N LEU A 366 -19.95 1.68 -22.43
CA LEU A 366 -20.45 1.40 -21.09
C LEU A 366 -21.07 0.00 -20.97
N ASP A 367 -21.84 -0.43 -21.98
CA ASP A 367 -22.36 -1.80 -22.04
C ASP A 367 -21.20 -2.80 -22.08
N GLY A 368 -20.14 -2.49 -22.83
CA GLY A 368 -18.89 -3.28 -22.85
C GLY A 368 -18.24 -3.40 -21.48
N CYS A 369 -18.14 -2.31 -20.71
CA CYS A 369 -17.62 -2.34 -19.34
C CYS A 369 -18.50 -3.20 -18.42
N ARG A 370 -19.84 -3.13 -18.56
CA ARG A 370 -20.76 -3.96 -17.77
C ARG A 370 -20.56 -5.46 -18.03
N TYR A 371 -20.32 -5.85 -19.27
CA TYR A 371 -19.95 -7.23 -19.60
C TYR A 371 -18.60 -7.61 -18.98
N LEU A 372 -17.56 -6.79 -19.14
CA LEU A 372 -16.26 -7.06 -18.53
C LEU A 372 -16.37 -7.27 -17.00
N VAL A 373 -17.17 -6.44 -16.33
CA VAL A 373 -17.49 -6.58 -14.90
C VAL A 373 -18.19 -7.90 -14.60
N SER A 374 -19.20 -8.32 -15.38
CA SER A 374 -19.91 -9.58 -15.14
C SER A 374 -19.02 -10.83 -15.30
N TYR A 375 -18.00 -10.75 -16.15
CA TYR A 375 -16.99 -11.80 -16.30
C TYR A 375 -15.82 -11.68 -15.31
N GLY A 376 -15.87 -10.74 -14.36
CA GLY A 376 -14.83 -10.54 -13.35
C GLY A 376 -13.55 -9.85 -13.86
N MET A 377 -13.57 -9.30 -15.08
CA MET A 377 -12.45 -8.60 -15.72
C MET A 377 -12.42 -7.12 -15.31
N TRP A 378 -12.22 -6.86 -14.01
CA TRP A 378 -12.32 -5.52 -13.42
C TRP A 378 -11.26 -4.54 -13.93
N GLU A 379 -9.99 -4.96 -13.98
CA GLU A 379 -8.89 -4.10 -14.47
C GLU A 379 -9.11 -3.68 -15.93
N SER A 380 -9.62 -4.60 -16.74
CA SER A 380 -9.98 -4.35 -18.13
C SER A 380 -11.13 -3.35 -18.26
N ALA A 381 -12.14 -3.45 -17.40
CA ALA A 381 -13.26 -2.51 -17.36
C ALA A 381 -12.79 -1.11 -16.94
N VAL A 382 -11.90 -1.00 -15.93
CA VAL A 382 -11.29 0.26 -15.50
C VAL A 382 -10.46 0.88 -16.62
N TRP A 383 -9.63 0.09 -17.29
CA TRP A 383 -8.83 0.55 -18.43
C TRP A 383 -9.72 1.12 -19.53
N LEU A 384 -10.78 0.41 -19.92
CA LEU A 384 -11.68 0.85 -20.97
C LEU A 384 -12.46 2.12 -20.57
N ALA A 385 -13.00 2.14 -19.35
CA ALA A 385 -13.72 3.27 -18.81
C ALA A 385 -12.86 4.54 -18.82
N LYS A 386 -11.67 4.44 -18.22
CA LYS A 386 -10.72 5.54 -18.16
C LYS A 386 -10.07 5.88 -19.48
N SER A 387 -10.18 5.07 -20.52
CA SER A 387 -9.58 5.38 -21.83
C SER A 387 -10.56 6.07 -22.77
N VAL A 388 -11.86 5.73 -22.70
CA VAL A 388 -12.80 6.02 -23.80
C VAL A 388 -14.10 6.67 -23.32
N LEU A 389 -14.59 6.27 -22.15
CA LEU A 389 -15.95 6.63 -21.73
C LEU A 389 -16.08 8.09 -21.32
N LEU A 390 -17.32 8.59 -21.31
CA LEU A 390 -17.62 9.92 -20.80
C LEU A 390 -17.38 9.97 -19.27
N PRO A 391 -17.14 11.15 -18.67
CA PRO A 391 -16.88 11.27 -17.22
C PRO A 391 -17.98 10.65 -16.34
N ALA A 392 -19.25 10.82 -16.70
CA ALA A 392 -20.38 10.25 -15.97
C ALA A 392 -20.43 8.71 -16.04
N GLU A 393 -20.09 8.14 -17.18
CA GLU A 393 -20.04 6.69 -17.39
C GLU A 393 -18.81 6.07 -16.69
N THR A 394 -17.69 6.80 -16.71
CA THR A 394 -16.46 6.43 -15.99
C THR A 394 -16.72 6.36 -14.49
N LEU A 395 -17.44 7.36 -13.95
CA LEU A 395 -17.85 7.39 -12.55
C LEU A 395 -18.65 6.14 -12.16
N GLU A 396 -19.62 5.70 -13.00
CA GLU A 396 -20.41 4.49 -12.74
C GLU A 396 -19.53 3.24 -12.59
N VAL A 397 -18.57 3.06 -13.50
CA VAL A 397 -17.67 1.90 -13.51
C VAL A 397 -16.69 1.95 -12.32
N MET A 398 -16.13 3.12 -12.04
CA MET A 398 -15.14 3.30 -10.96
C MET A 398 -15.77 3.14 -9.57
N ILE A 399 -17.01 3.58 -9.35
CA ILE A 399 -17.73 3.34 -8.08
C ILE A 399 -17.96 1.85 -7.88
N LYS A 400 -18.45 1.12 -8.90
CA LYS A 400 -18.63 -0.34 -8.83
C LYS A 400 -17.33 -1.07 -8.56
N TYR A 401 -16.22 -0.58 -9.12
CA TYR A 401 -14.90 -1.12 -8.85
C TYR A 401 -14.45 -0.86 -7.40
N ALA A 402 -14.71 0.33 -6.85
CA ALA A 402 -14.46 0.63 -5.45
C ALA A 402 -15.28 -0.30 -4.51
N ASP A 403 -16.56 -0.51 -4.81
CA ASP A 403 -17.41 -1.44 -4.03
C ASP A 403 -16.86 -2.88 -4.06
N GLN A 404 -16.37 -3.33 -5.22
CA GLN A 404 -15.71 -4.62 -5.34
C GLN A 404 -14.44 -4.70 -4.49
N LEU A 405 -13.63 -3.63 -4.42
CA LEU A 405 -12.41 -3.62 -3.60
C LEU A 405 -12.74 -3.66 -2.11
N VAL A 406 -13.78 -2.95 -1.67
CA VAL A 406 -14.32 -3.06 -0.31
C VAL A 406 -14.74 -4.51 -0.02
N ALA A 407 -15.42 -5.18 -0.95
CA ALA A 407 -15.80 -6.58 -0.81
C ALA A 407 -14.60 -7.54 -0.72
N LYS A 408 -13.47 -7.22 -1.38
CA LYS A 408 -12.20 -7.97 -1.24
C LYS A 408 -11.44 -7.64 0.04
N GLY A 409 -11.83 -6.60 0.77
CA GLY A 409 -11.17 -6.14 1.99
C GLY A 409 -10.13 -5.03 1.78
N ASP A 410 -9.85 -4.63 0.53
CA ASP A 410 -8.94 -3.53 0.23
C ASP A 410 -9.68 -2.17 0.25
N ARG A 411 -9.96 -1.72 1.47
CA ARG A 411 -10.70 -0.47 1.67
C ARG A 411 -9.84 0.77 1.39
N PHE A 412 -8.52 0.66 1.47
CA PHE A 412 -7.62 1.79 1.21
C PHE A 412 -7.63 2.15 -0.27
N ALA A 413 -7.47 1.17 -1.17
CA ALA A 413 -7.58 1.40 -2.61
C ALA A 413 -8.97 1.96 -3.00
N ALA A 414 -10.03 1.50 -2.34
CA ALA A 414 -11.38 2.04 -2.53
C ALA A 414 -11.49 3.52 -2.14
N ILE A 415 -10.86 3.96 -1.05
CA ILE A 415 -10.83 5.38 -0.63
C ILE A 415 -10.13 6.22 -1.72
N LEU A 416 -8.98 5.75 -2.22
CA LEU A 416 -8.25 6.44 -3.28
C LEU A 416 -9.08 6.58 -4.56
N ILE A 417 -9.82 5.53 -4.94
CA ILE A 417 -10.72 5.59 -6.10
C ILE A 417 -11.82 6.61 -5.88
N LEU A 418 -12.47 6.63 -4.72
CA LEU A 418 -13.51 7.63 -4.43
C LEU A 418 -12.98 9.06 -4.51
N ILE A 419 -11.78 9.30 -3.97
CA ILE A 419 -11.08 10.59 -4.11
C ILE A 419 -10.80 10.90 -5.58
N SER A 420 -10.36 9.91 -6.37
CA SER A 420 -10.10 10.10 -7.81
C SER A 420 -11.32 10.43 -8.66
N GLN A 421 -12.50 10.14 -8.14
CA GLN A 421 -13.77 10.45 -8.77
C GLN A 421 -14.40 11.74 -8.20
N SER A 422 -13.63 12.51 -7.42
CA SER A 422 -14.10 13.69 -6.68
C SER A 422 -15.26 13.41 -5.72
N GLN A 423 -15.45 12.15 -5.31
CA GLN A 423 -16.49 11.71 -4.36
C GLN A 423 -15.98 11.78 -2.92
N PHE A 424 -15.55 12.97 -2.48
CA PHE A 424 -14.97 13.20 -1.16
C PHE A 424 -15.92 12.85 -0.01
N GLU A 425 -17.24 13.06 -0.18
CA GLU A 425 -18.24 12.73 0.83
C GLU A 425 -18.27 11.22 1.12
N LYS A 426 -18.34 10.38 0.08
CA LYS A 426 -18.29 8.92 0.22
C LYS A 426 -16.96 8.43 0.81
N ALA A 427 -15.85 9.07 0.42
CA ALA A 427 -14.53 8.74 0.98
C ALA A 427 -14.48 9.04 2.49
N LEU A 428 -15.05 10.16 2.92
CA LEU A 428 -15.16 10.56 4.33
C LEU A 428 -16.11 9.65 5.12
N GLU A 429 -17.26 9.27 4.56
CA GLU A 429 -18.18 8.29 5.15
C GLU A 429 -17.46 6.94 5.39
N MET A 430 -16.68 6.49 4.40
CA MET A 430 -15.92 5.25 4.52
C MET A 430 -14.83 5.32 5.59
N LEU A 431 -14.11 6.45 5.68
CA LEU A 431 -13.12 6.69 6.74
C LEU A 431 -13.77 6.76 8.13
N TYR A 432 -14.94 7.40 8.24
CA TYR A 432 -15.73 7.48 9.45
C TYR A 432 -16.18 6.08 9.92
N ASN A 433 -16.72 5.27 9.01
CA ASN A 433 -17.15 3.89 9.28
C ASN A 433 -15.99 2.96 9.68
N GLN A 434 -14.75 3.28 9.30
CA GLN A 434 -13.55 2.55 9.70
C GLN A 434 -12.94 3.03 11.03
N HIS A 435 -13.56 4.02 11.68
CA HIS A 435 -13.04 4.67 12.88
C HIS A 435 -11.64 5.29 12.69
N GLN A 436 -11.29 5.69 11.47
CA GLN A 436 -10.04 6.41 11.16
C GLN A 436 -10.20 7.92 11.41
N VAL A 437 -10.51 8.28 12.65
CA VAL A 437 -10.95 9.64 13.05
C VAL A 437 -9.96 10.73 12.66
N LEU A 438 -8.66 10.51 12.90
CA LEU A 438 -7.60 11.49 12.63
C LEU A 438 -7.46 11.80 11.13
N ILE A 439 -7.43 10.75 10.29
CA ILE A 439 -7.31 10.90 8.84
C ILE A 439 -8.58 11.51 8.26
N ALA A 440 -9.75 11.06 8.71
CA ALA A 440 -11.04 11.62 8.30
C ALA A 440 -11.12 13.12 8.58
N SER A 441 -10.63 13.54 9.75
CA SER A 441 -10.64 14.95 10.16
C SER A 441 -9.66 15.80 9.37
N LEU A 442 -8.43 15.31 9.14
CA LEU A 442 -7.45 16.01 8.30
C LEU A 442 -7.96 16.16 6.85
N LEU A 443 -8.60 15.12 6.32
CA LEU A 443 -9.16 15.16 4.96
C LEU A 443 -10.33 16.13 4.90
N LEU A 444 -11.21 16.13 5.90
CA LEU A 444 -12.31 17.08 6.02
C LEU A 444 -11.82 18.53 6.10
N MET A 445 -10.82 18.81 6.94
CA MET A 445 -10.22 20.15 7.04
C MET A 445 -9.60 20.58 5.70
N SER A 446 -8.98 19.66 4.98
CA SER A 446 -8.44 19.91 3.65
C SER A 446 -9.56 20.22 2.64
N CYS A 447 -10.63 19.43 2.62
CA CYS A 447 -11.81 19.71 1.79
C CYS A 447 -12.42 21.09 2.08
N GLN A 448 -12.48 21.51 3.34
CA GLN A 448 -12.96 22.84 3.72
C GLN A 448 -12.05 23.96 3.21
N HIS A 449 -10.73 23.77 3.28
CA HIS A 449 -9.75 24.72 2.73
C HIS A 449 -9.93 24.92 1.21
N TYR A 450 -10.12 23.84 0.46
CA TYR A 450 -10.36 23.87 -1.00
C TYR A 450 -11.83 24.11 -1.38
N ARG A 451 -12.71 24.39 -0.41
CA ARG A 451 -14.15 24.70 -0.60
C ARG A 451 -14.94 23.59 -1.32
N VAL A 452 -14.56 22.33 -1.09
CA VAL A 452 -15.33 21.18 -1.55
C VAL A 452 -16.64 21.09 -0.75
N ASN A 453 -17.75 20.88 -1.44
CA ASN A 453 -19.07 20.78 -0.80
C ASN A 453 -19.20 19.44 -0.07
N ILE A 454 -19.48 19.47 1.23
CA ILE A 454 -19.69 18.30 2.10
C ILE A 454 -20.92 18.57 2.96
N SER A 455 -21.77 17.57 3.15
CA SER A 455 -22.96 17.72 3.99
C SER A 455 -22.63 18.11 5.43
N HIS A 456 -23.39 19.07 5.97
CA HIS A 456 -23.23 19.52 7.35
C HIS A 456 -23.38 18.39 8.38
N HIS A 457 -24.23 17.40 8.08
CA HIS A 457 -24.41 16.22 8.92
C HIS A 457 -23.11 15.41 9.08
N LEU A 458 -22.41 15.15 7.97
CA LEU A 458 -21.15 14.41 7.99
C LEU A 458 -20.03 15.21 8.65
N ILE A 459 -19.96 16.52 8.40
CA ILE A 459 -19.01 17.42 9.07
C ILE A 459 -19.16 17.31 10.59
N ASN A 460 -20.39 17.44 11.09
CA ASN A 460 -20.68 17.39 12.51
C ASN A 460 -20.39 16.01 13.11
N ALA A 461 -20.71 14.91 12.40
CA ALA A 461 -20.40 13.56 12.85
C ALA A 461 -18.88 13.32 13.01
N ILE A 462 -18.08 13.72 12.02
CA ILE A 462 -16.62 13.54 12.04
C ILE A 462 -15.99 14.39 13.14
N TYR A 463 -16.38 15.66 13.26
CA TYR A 463 -15.86 16.55 14.30
C TYR A 463 -16.30 16.15 15.70
N SER A 464 -17.52 15.62 15.88
CA SER A 464 -17.95 15.06 17.17
C SER A 464 -17.09 13.85 17.55
N SER A 465 -16.84 12.93 16.60
CA SER A 465 -15.96 11.79 16.82
C SER A 465 -14.51 12.21 17.12
N LEU A 466 -14.02 13.26 16.48
CA LEU A 466 -12.70 13.85 16.78
C LEU A 466 -12.66 14.44 18.20
N MET A 467 -13.72 15.17 18.60
CA MET A 467 -13.82 15.72 19.95
C MET A 467 -13.76 14.62 21.00
N ASP A 468 -14.54 13.54 20.84
CA ASP A 468 -14.54 12.40 21.76
C ASP A 468 -13.16 11.73 21.82
N TYR A 469 -12.51 11.57 20.67
CA TYR A 469 -11.15 11.03 20.60
C TYR A 469 -10.15 11.93 21.36
N LEU A 470 -10.16 13.24 21.13
CA LEU A 470 -9.24 14.18 21.78
C LEU A 470 -9.44 14.21 23.30
N LEU A 471 -10.69 14.17 23.77
CA LEU A 471 -11.01 14.08 25.19
C LEU A 471 -10.52 12.76 25.81
N SER A 472 -10.71 11.63 25.13
CA SER A 472 -10.25 10.32 25.61
C SER A 472 -8.73 10.25 25.77
N VAL A 473 -8.00 11.03 24.97
CA VAL A 473 -6.55 11.07 24.92
C VAL A 473 -5.96 12.15 25.84
N GLY A 474 -6.81 13.00 26.45
CA GLY A 474 -6.40 14.05 27.38
C GLY A 474 -5.98 15.38 26.72
N ASN A 475 -6.20 15.53 25.40
CA ASN A 475 -5.92 16.78 24.70
C ASN A 475 -7.12 17.73 24.80
N HIS A 476 -7.31 18.31 25.98
CA HIS A 476 -8.43 19.19 26.28
C HIS A 476 -8.38 20.54 25.54
N GLU A 477 -7.19 21.03 25.21
CA GLU A 477 -7.03 22.30 24.49
C GLU A 477 -7.48 22.18 23.03
N ALA A 478 -7.10 21.09 22.34
CA ALA A 478 -7.59 20.80 20.99
C ALA A 478 -9.10 20.57 20.94
N ALA A 479 -9.65 19.88 21.94
CA ALA A 479 -11.09 19.64 22.04
C ALA A 479 -11.88 20.95 22.23
N ARG A 480 -11.40 21.88 23.06
CA ARG A 480 -12.01 23.21 23.23
C ARG A 480 -11.93 24.04 21.96
N GLY A 481 -10.77 24.09 21.31
CA GLY A 481 -10.61 24.82 20.05
C GLY A 481 -11.55 24.32 18.96
N LEU A 482 -11.84 23.01 18.94
CA LEU A 482 -12.79 22.42 18.00
C LEU A 482 -14.24 22.72 18.37
N ALA A 483 -14.59 22.71 19.66
CA ALA A 483 -15.90 23.14 20.14
C ALA A 483 -16.19 24.61 19.82
N ASP A 484 -15.18 25.47 19.86
CA ASP A 484 -15.30 26.88 19.47
C ASP A 484 -15.45 27.04 17.95
N GLN A 485 -14.76 26.21 17.14
CA GLN A 485 -14.95 26.18 15.68
C GLN A 485 -16.33 25.66 15.27
N LEU A 486 -16.90 24.71 16.00
CA LEU A 486 -18.27 24.21 15.77
C LEU A 486 -19.34 25.29 16.04
N LYS A 487 -19.02 26.33 16.83
CA LYS A 487 -19.88 27.50 17.08
C LYS A 487 -19.71 28.64 16.07
N LEU A 488 -18.91 28.47 15.01
CA LEU A 488 -18.56 29.53 14.03
C LEU A 488 -19.20 29.35 12.65
N LYS A 489 -20.31 28.61 12.55
CA LYS A 489 -21.20 28.62 11.37
C LYS A 489 -22.67 28.51 11.77
N GLU A 490 -23.13 29.40 12.65
CA GLU A 490 -24.56 29.77 12.71
C GLU A 490 -24.83 30.93 11.75
#